data_AF-A0A8H2JCI2-F1
#
_entry.id   AF-A0A8H2JCI2-F1
#
_cell.length_a   1.000
_cell.length_b   1.000
_cell.length_c   1.000
_cell.angle_alpha   90.00
_cell.angle_beta   90.00
_cell.angle_gamma   90.00
#
_symmetry.space_group_name_H-M   'P 1'
#
loop_
_entity.id
_entity.type
_entity.pdbx_description
1 polymer ?
#
loop_
_entity_poly.entity_id
_entity_poly.type
_entity_poly.pdbx_seq_one_letter_code
_entity_poly.pdbx_strand_id
1 'polypeptide(L)'
;MDGHKGIAVSRRFFVLTVAIAVFYVPLALNYAWPLFAPGLSRWQDTVNSVINGRTYAVGDGSVESVRHGAYAEHRVVLMVHTTLAGLALTLGLFQFSSRLRTRGPAVHRWIGRSYLALMSASMLTALVFLYFTPPAQHFIGPAFETQLRALAIGTLGSAWYAVYAIRRRDVITHQAWMTYGIALMMTAPLLRVIWIGIQPLIPQHDLLTNIGVGSIVLGVAAPGSAVFAFMLAQHPKVDAVAASTPRRVYFFALALAIAGSLTYAALVLRLPAAIPHSLALFHLVPAWISIAIAARGVFRARAAGDVARERHWRWLLWGFAAAPTAASLYAQIVPPAFTTADAVLAGGMDGPVIPITVAFALVVHAAARSQRRTDDDLDEPNVLAAA
;
A
#
# COMPACT_ATOMS: atom_id res chain seq x y z
N MET A 1 -5.68 31.60 -22.83
CA MET A 1 -4.73 30.55 -23.28
C MET A 1 -3.77 30.26 -22.13
N ASP A 2 -4.33 29.76 -21.03
CA ASP A 2 -3.58 29.64 -19.79
C ASP A 2 -3.03 28.22 -19.67
N GLY A 3 -1.71 28.14 -19.80
CA GLY A 3 -0.95 26.91 -19.70
C GLY A 3 -1.13 26.30 -18.31
N HIS A 4 -1.99 25.29 -18.22
CA HIS A 4 -2.00 24.32 -17.14
C HIS A 4 -0.67 23.55 -17.11
N LYS A 5 0.38 24.17 -16.57
CA LYS A 5 1.57 23.48 -16.07
C LYS A 5 1.24 22.85 -14.71
N GLY A 6 0.28 21.93 -14.72
CA GLY A 6 0.01 21.03 -13.60
C GLY A 6 1.08 19.95 -13.53
N ILE A 7 2.11 20.20 -12.71
CA ILE A 7 2.93 19.22 -11.98
C ILE A 7 3.77 18.26 -12.86
N ALA A 8 5.02 18.64 -13.13
CA ALA A 8 6.07 17.80 -13.71
C ALA A 8 6.46 16.57 -12.85
N VAL A 9 6.00 16.49 -11.60
CA VAL A 9 6.17 15.32 -10.70
C VAL A 9 5.24 14.15 -11.09
N SER A 10 4.13 14.38 -11.83
CA SER A 10 3.14 13.31 -12.08
C SER A 10 3.54 12.34 -13.20
N ARG A 11 4.18 12.82 -14.27
CA ARG A 11 4.53 11.95 -15.42
C ARG A 11 5.72 11.04 -15.12
N ARG A 12 6.77 11.55 -14.48
CA ARG A 12 7.97 10.75 -14.16
C ARG A 12 7.64 9.65 -13.16
N PHE A 13 6.89 9.96 -12.11
CA PHE A 13 6.44 8.98 -11.14
C PHE A 13 5.52 7.93 -11.76
N PHE A 14 4.56 8.35 -12.59
CA PHE A 14 3.71 7.42 -13.32
C PHE A 14 4.51 6.50 -14.25
N VAL A 15 5.45 7.04 -15.04
CA VAL A 15 6.32 6.25 -15.93
C VAL A 15 7.17 5.27 -15.12
N LEU A 16 7.69 5.68 -13.97
CA LEU A 16 8.45 4.79 -13.09
C LEU A 16 7.59 3.64 -12.55
N THR A 17 6.38 3.93 -12.06
CA THR A 17 5.43 2.91 -11.58
C THR A 17 5.06 1.92 -12.70
N VAL A 18 4.80 2.43 -13.91
CA VAL A 18 4.52 1.60 -15.09
C VAL A 18 5.74 0.75 -15.43
N ALA A 19 6.96 1.30 -15.43
CA ALA A 19 8.17 0.55 -15.72
C ALA A 19 8.38 -0.58 -14.71
N ILE A 20 8.24 -0.31 -13.41
CA ILE A 20 8.33 -1.32 -12.35
C ILE A 20 7.33 -2.45 -12.58
N ALA A 21 6.07 -2.11 -12.88
CA ALA A 21 5.03 -3.11 -13.15
C ALA A 21 5.34 -3.93 -14.41
N VAL A 22 5.79 -3.29 -15.49
CA VAL A 22 6.14 -3.96 -16.76
C VAL A 22 7.29 -4.94 -16.59
N PHE A 23 8.34 -4.58 -15.83
CA PHE A 23 9.44 -5.49 -15.52
C PHE A 23 9.01 -6.64 -14.59
N TYR A 24 8.06 -6.38 -13.69
CA TYR A 24 7.58 -7.38 -12.73
C TYR A 24 6.69 -8.45 -13.37
N VAL A 25 5.81 -8.09 -14.31
CA VAL A 25 4.80 -9.01 -14.86
C VAL A 25 5.41 -10.29 -15.44
N PRO A 26 6.45 -10.24 -16.29
CA PRO A 26 7.10 -11.46 -16.79
C PRO A 26 7.66 -12.36 -15.69
N LEU A 27 8.24 -11.75 -14.64
CA LEU A 27 8.76 -12.50 -13.49
C LEU A 27 7.64 -13.23 -12.75
N ALA A 28 6.50 -12.56 -12.56
CA ALA A 28 5.33 -13.15 -11.91
C ALA A 28 4.73 -14.30 -12.73
N LEU A 29 4.57 -14.13 -14.04
CA LEU A 29 4.01 -15.15 -14.94
C LEU A 29 4.91 -16.40 -15.02
N ASN A 30 6.24 -16.22 -14.95
CA ASN A 30 7.18 -17.33 -14.99
C ASN A 30 7.31 -18.04 -13.62
N TYR A 31 7.07 -17.37 -12.50
CA TYR A 31 7.52 -17.81 -11.18
C TYR A 31 7.11 -19.23 -10.79
N ALA A 32 5.85 -19.61 -11.04
CA ALA A 32 5.31 -20.91 -10.66
C ALA A 32 5.58 -22.02 -11.70
N TRP A 33 5.94 -21.66 -12.93
CA TRP A 33 6.04 -22.60 -14.04
C TRP A 33 7.15 -23.66 -13.87
N PRO A 34 8.34 -23.32 -13.34
CA PRO A 34 9.36 -24.31 -12.99
C PRO A 34 8.92 -25.38 -11.97
N LEU A 35 7.83 -25.18 -11.23
CA LEU A 35 7.27 -26.19 -10.32
C LEU A 35 6.51 -27.31 -11.05
N PHE A 36 6.13 -27.10 -12.32
CA PHE A 36 5.46 -28.10 -13.16
C PHE A 36 6.42 -28.82 -14.10
N ALA A 37 7.45 -28.12 -14.56
CA ALA A 37 8.47 -28.66 -15.44
C ALA A 37 9.86 -28.38 -14.84
N PRO A 38 10.36 -29.30 -13.99
CA PRO A 38 11.70 -29.20 -13.41
C PRO A 38 12.74 -29.13 -14.53
N GLY A 39 13.54 -28.06 -14.54
CA GLY A 39 14.52 -27.77 -15.61
C GLY A 39 14.29 -26.43 -16.31
N LEU A 40 13.09 -25.84 -16.18
CA LEU A 40 12.86 -24.47 -16.62
C LEU A 40 13.50 -23.47 -15.66
N SER A 41 14.13 -22.44 -16.22
CA SER A 41 14.74 -21.37 -15.42
C SER A 41 13.67 -20.54 -14.72
N ARG A 42 13.85 -20.29 -13.41
CA ARG A 42 13.09 -19.25 -12.70
C ARG A 42 13.75 -17.89 -12.94
N TRP A 43 13.10 -17.04 -13.73
CA TRP A 43 13.68 -15.78 -14.19
C TRP A 43 13.97 -14.82 -13.03
N GLN A 44 13.10 -14.78 -12.03
CA GLN A 44 13.31 -13.95 -10.84
C GLN A 44 14.63 -14.32 -10.13
N ASP A 45 14.87 -15.61 -9.92
CA ASP A 45 16.07 -16.09 -9.22
C ASP A 45 17.31 -15.94 -10.09
N THR A 46 17.15 -16.02 -11.42
CA THR A 46 18.23 -15.74 -12.39
C THR A 46 18.66 -14.28 -12.31
N VAL A 47 17.71 -13.34 -12.40
CA VAL A 47 17.97 -11.90 -12.25
C VAL A 47 18.59 -11.61 -10.89
N ASN A 48 18.05 -12.19 -9.82
CA ASN A 48 18.58 -11.98 -8.49
C ASN A 48 19.99 -12.58 -8.32
N SER A 49 20.27 -13.74 -8.90
CA SER A 49 21.61 -14.35 -8.88
C SER A 49 22.64 -13.51 -9.61
N VAL A 50 22.25 -12.83 -10.70
CA VAL A 50 23.13 -11.91 -11.45
C VAL A 50 23.47 -10.67 -10.61
N ILE A 51 22.50 -10.13 -9.87
CA ILE A 51 22.67 -8.88 -9.11
C ILE A 51 23.33 -9.12 -7.75
N ASN A 52 22.86 -10.12 -7.00
CA ASN A 52 23.20 -10.34 -5.60
C ASN A 52 23.98 -11.64 -5.34
N GLY A 53 24.25 -12.43 -6.39
CA GLY A 53 24.90 -13.72 -6.28
C GLY A 53 23.93 -14.88 -5.94
N ARG A 54 24.34 -16.09 -6.35
CA ARG A 54 23.51 -17.30 -6.22
C ARG A 54 23.22 -17.67 -4.75
N THR A 55 24.19 -17.47 -3.84
CA THR A 55 24.03 -17.78 -2.41
C THR A 55 22.88 -17.00 -1.80
N TYR A 56 22.77 -15.70 -2.09
CA TYR A 56 21.64 -14.89 -1.63
C TYR A 56 20.33 -15.29 -2.31
N ALA A 57 20.38 -15.57 -3.62
CA ALA A 57 19.18 -15.80 -4.40
C ALA A 57 18.46 -17.12 -4.11
N VAL A 58 19.21 -18.20 -3.92
CA VAL A 58 18.66 -19.56 -3.78
C VAL A 58 19.29 -20.37 -2.64
N GLY A 59 20.23 -19.80 -1.89
CA GLY A 59 20.87 -20.46 -0.75
C GLY A 59 20.03 -20.43 0.52
N ASP A 60 20.68 -20.63 1.66
CA ASP A 60 20.03 -20.63 2.97
C ASP A 60 19.37 -19.28 3.28
N GLY A 61 18.16 -19.31 3.83
CA GLY A 61 17.37 -18.10 4.09
C GLY A 61 16.74 -17.46 2.85
N SER A 62 16.75 -18.15 1.70
CA SER A 62 15.99 -17.77 0.50
C SER A 62 14.58 -18.33 0.50
N VAL A 63 13.71 -17.77 -0.35
CA VAL A 63 12.37 -18.32 -0.56
C VAL A 63 12.46 -19.75 -1.10
N GLU A 64 13.42 -20.04 -1.98
CA GLU A 64 13.58 -21.38 -2.51
C GLU A 64 13.92 -22.38 -1.41
N SER A 65 14.93 -22.11 -0.58
CA SER A 65 15.34 -23.07 0.47
C SER A 65 14.26 -23.31 1.53
N VAL A 66 13.48 -22.29 1.88
CA VAL A 66 12.51 -22.38 2.99
C VAL A 66 11.08 -22.71 2.54
N ARG A 67 10.71 -22.45 1.27
CA ARG A 67 9.32 -22.60 0.79
C ARG A 67 9.14 -23.58 -0.36
N HIS A 68 10.21 -24.16 -0.92
CA HIS A 68 10.09 -25.05 -2.08
C HIS A 68 9.04 -26.15 -1.90
N GLY A 69 9.06 -26.89 -0.80
CA GLY A 69 8.13 -28.00 -0.55
C GLY A 69 6.66 -27.55 -0.55
N ALA A 70 6.35 -26.52 0.22
CA ALA A 70 5.04 -25.90 0.27
C ALA A 70 4.57 -25.38 -1.10
N TYR A 71 5.47 -24.75 -1.86
CA TYR A 71 5.16 -24.26 -3.20
C TYR A 71 4.92 -25.40 -4.18
N ALA A 72 5.67 -26.50 -4.09
CA ALA A 72 5.50 -27.68 -4.93
C ALA A 72 4.18 -28.41 -4.65
N GLU A 73 3.79 -28.54 -3.38
CA GLU A 73 2.53 -29.16 -2.97
C GLU A 73 1.31 -28.36 -3.46
N HIS A 74 1.34 -27.03 -3.33
CA HIS A 74 0.25 -26.14 -3.73
C HIS A 74 0.51 -25.40 -5.05
N ARG A 75 1.32 -25.97 -5.94
CA ARG A 75 1.80 -25.34 -7.18
C ARG A 75 0.68 -24.80 -8.09
N VAL A 76 -0.46 -25.48 -8.13
CA VAL A 76 -1.63 -25.05 -8.93
C VAL A 76 -2.22 -23.76 -8.38
N VAL A 77 -2.45 -23.69 -7.07
CA VAL A 77 -2.99 -22.49 -6.42
C VAL A 77 -2.03 -21.31 -6.59
N LEU A 78 -0.72 -21.55 -6.44
CA LEU A 78 0.30 -20.53 -6.64
C LEU A 78 0.39 -20.05 -8.10
N MET A 79 0.29 -20.96 -9.08
CA MET A 79 0.27 -20.61 -10.49
C MET A 79 -0.94 -19.75 -10.85
N VAL A 80 -2.13 -20.13 -10.37
CA VAL A 80 -3.34 -19.35 -10.58
C VAL A 80 -3.19 -17.96 -9.95
N HIS A 81 -2.74 -17.88 -8.70
CA HIS A 81 -2.50 -16.60 -8.04
C HIS A 81 -1.53 -15.70 -8.84
N THR A 82 -0.33 -16.20 -9.14
CA THR A 82 0.73 -15.40 -9.78
C THR A 82 0.36 -14.97 -11.20
N THR A 83 -0.29 -15.86 -11.97
CA THR A 83 -0.75 -15.56 -13.32
C THR A 83 -1.85 -14.51 -13.33
N LEU A 84 -2.90 -14.72 -12.54
CA LEU A 84 -4.03 -13.80 -12.47
C LEU A 84 -3.62 -12.45 -11.87
N ALA A 85 -2.73 -12.43 -10.88
CA ALA A 85 -2.15 -11.19 -10.32
C ALA A 85 -1.38 -10.39 -11.38
N GLY A 86 -0.51 -11.05 -12.16
CA GLY A 86 0.28 -10.38 -13.21
C GLY A 86 -0.60 -9.78 -14.31
N LEU A 87 -1.61 -10.52 -14.76
CA LEU A 87 -2.60 -10.04 -15.72
C LEU A 87 -3.44 -8.88 -15.17
N ALA A 88 -3.94 -9.03 -13.93
CA ALA A 88 -4.70 -7.97 -13.26
C ALA A 88 -3.85 -6.70 -13.11
N LEU A 89 -2.60 -6.79 -12.67
CA LEU A 89 -1.73 -5.63 -12.54
C LEU A 89 -1.54 -4.90 -13.88
N THR A 90 -1.37 -5.65 -14.97
CA THR A 90 -1.29 -5.09 -16.34
C THR A 90 -2.55 -4.30 -16.69
N LEU A 91 -3.74 -4.86 -16.45
CA LEU A 91 -5.01 -4.17 -16.68
C LEU A 91 -5.21 -2.96 -15.75
N GLY A 92 -4.69 -3.05 -14.52
CA GLY A 92 -4.73 -1.98 -13.51
C GLY A 92 -4.05 -0.70 -13.97
N LEU A 93 -2.92 -0.80 -14.70
CA LEU A 93 -2.21 0.36 -15.24
C LEU A 93 -3.08 1.21 -16.19
N PHE A 94 -3.97 0.56 -16.96
CA PHE A 94 -4.87 1.24 -17.89
C PHE A 94 -6.03 1.98 -17.17
N GLN A 95 -6.31 1.67 -15.90
CA GLN A 95 -7.37 2.34 -15.13
C GLN A 95 -7.05 3.83 -14.88
N PHE A 96 -5.77 4.20 -14.85
CA PHE A 96 -5.33 5.58 -14.65
C PHE A 96 -5.36 6.43 -15.94
N SER A 97 -5.66 5.83 -17.10
CA SER A 97 -5.71 6.56 -18.37
C SER A 97 -6.91 7.51 -18.44
N SER A 98 -6.66 8.82 -18.40
CA SER A 98 -7.69 9.84 -18.59
C SER A 98 -8.34 9.74 -19.97
N ARG A 99 -7.53 9.48 -21.02
CA ARG A 99 -8.01 9.30 -22.40
C ARG A 99 -9.01 8.16 -22.52
N LEU A 100 -8.74 7.03 -21.87
CA LEU A 100 -9.64 5.87 -21.93
C LEU A 100 -10.96 6.18 -21.22
N ARG A 101 -10.90 6.88 -20.09
CA ARG A 101 -12.07 7.27 -19.31
C ARG A 101 -12.99 8.23 -20.08
N THR A 102 -12.44 9.16 -20.85
CA THR A 102 -13.23 10.19 -21.56
C THR A 102 -13.62 9.79 -22.98
N ARG A 103 -12.71 9.16 -23.73
CA ARG A 103 -12.93 8.82 -25.16
C ARG A 103 -13.47 7.41 -25.39
N GLY A 104 -13.30 6.50 -24.43
CA GLY A 104 -13.72 5.11 -24.54
C GLY A 104 -14.30 4.54 -23.24
N PRO A 105 -15.34 5.15 -22.67
CA PRO A 105 -15.87 4.75 -21.35
C PRO A 105 -16.33 3.28 -21.32
N ALA A 106 -16.83 2.73 -22.44
CA ALA A 106 -17.16 1.32 -22.54
C ALA A 106 -15.92 0.42 -22.38
N VAL A 107 -14.81 0.78 -23.03
CA VAL A 107 -13.53 0.06 -22.92
C VAL A 107 -12.98 0.15 -21.50
N HIS A 108 -12.99 1.35 -20.90
CA HIS A 108 -12.59 1.54 -19.50
C HIS A 108 -13.37 0.61 -18.55
N ARG A 109 -14.69 0.53 -18.72
CA ARG A 109 -15.56 -0.33 -17.91
C ARG A 109 -15.25 -1.82 -18.09
N TRP A 110 -15.03 -2.28 -19.33
CA TRP A 110 -14.67 -3.68 -19.58
C TRP A 110 -13.31 -4.05 -19.02
N ILE A 111 -12.29 -3.21 -19.21
CA ILE A 111 -10.97 -3.41 -18.58
C ILE A 111 -11.11 -3.43 -17.05
N GLY A 112 -11.92 -2.53 -16.48
CA GLY A 112 -12.17 -2.49 -15.04
C GLY A 112 -12.85 -3.75 -14.50
N ARG A 113 -13.82 -4.32 -15.26
CA ARG A 113 -14.48 -5.59 -14.90
C ARG A 113 -13.51 -6.77 -14.98
N SER A 114 -12.74 -6.86 -16.05
CA SER A 114 -11.72 -7.90 -16.21
C SER A 114 -10.65 -7.81 -15.11
N TYR A 115 -10.16 -6.60 -14.82
CA TYR A 115 -9.27 -6.34 -13.68
C TYR A 115 -9.87 -6.86 -12.38
N LEU A 116 -11.11 -6.49 -12.07
CA LEU A 116 -11.77 -6.86 -10.81
C LEU A 116 -11.94 -8.37 -10.68
N ALA A 117 -12.34 -9.06 -11.75
CA ALA A 117 -12.49 -10.50 -11.77
C ALA A 117 -11.17 -11.23 -11.55
N LEU A 118 -10.12 -10.87 -12.30
CA LEU A 118 -8.79 -11.47 -12.20
C LEU A 118 -8.16 -11.20 -10.84
N MET A 119 -8.22 -9.96 -10.36
CA MET A 119 -7.73 -9.57 -9.04
C MET A 119 -8.46 -10.34 -7.93
N SER A 120 -9.79 -10.44 -8.00
CA SER A 120 -10.56 -11.13 -6.95
C SER A 120 -10.22 -12.61 -6.89
N ALA A 121 -10.21 -13.30 -8.04
CA ALA A 121 -9.80 -14.70 -8.11
C ALA A 121 -8.36 -14.89 -7.61
N SER A 122 -7.43 -14.02 -8.02
CA SER A 122 -6.05 -14.02 -7.56
C SER A 122 -5.94 -13.88 -6.04
N MET A 123 -6.63 -12.92 -5.43
CA MET A 123 -6.55 -12.69 -3.97
C MET A 123 -7.18 -13.85 -3.19
N LEU A 124 -8.29 -14.41 -3.68
CA LEU A 124 -8.91 -15.60 -3.08
C LEU A 124 -7.96 -16.81 -3.12
N THR A 125 -7.29 -17.06 -4.25
CA THR A 125 -6.27 -18.14 -4.32
C THR A 125 -5.06 -17.86 -3.44
N ALA A 126 -4.67 -16.58 -3.24
CA ALA A 126 -3.62 -16.21 -2.29
C ALA A 126 -4.02 -16.59 -0.86
N LEU A 127 -5.26 -16.26 -0.47
CA LEU A 127 -5.79 -16.60 0.86
C LEU A 127 -5.87 -18.10 1.06
N VAL A 128 -6.35 -18.87 0.06
CA VAL A 128 -6.35 -20.34 0.12
C VAL A 128 -4.92 -20.84 0.37
N PHE A 129 -3.93 -20.42 -0.41
CA PHE A 129 -2.55 -20.80 -0.18
C PHE A 129 -2.08 -20.47 1.26
N LEU A 130 -2.34 -19.25 1.73
CA LEU A 130 -1.89 -18.78 3.06
C LEU A 130 -2.60 -19.46 4.24
N TYR A 131 -3.78 -20.05 4.06
CA TYR A 131 -4.48 -20.78 5.13
C TYR A 131 -4.19 -22.28 5.13
N PHE A 132 -3.80 -22.85 3.99
CA PHE A 132 -3.52 -24.28 3.84
C PHE A 132 -2.02 -24.62 3.85
N THR A 133 -1.15 -23.63 3.97
CA THR A 133 0.30 -23.81 4.02
C THR A 133 0.86 -23.28 5.34
N PRO A 134 1.78 -24.00 6.01
CA PRO A 134 2.41 -23.52 7.24
C PRO A 134 3.31 -22.30 6.97
N PRO A 135 3.56 -21.44 7.99
CA PRO A 135 4.53 -20.35 7.89
C PRO A 135 5.91 -20.78 7.40
N ALA A 136 6.61 -19.86 6.74
CA ALA A 136 8.02 -20.06 6.39
C ALA A 136 8.82 -20.30 7.68
N GLN A 137 9.70 -21.29 7.67
CA GLN A 137 10.58 -21.63 8.80
C GLN A 137 11.70 -20.59 8.92
N HIS A 138 11.33 -19.38 9.35
CA HIS A 138 12.18 -18.21 9.48
C HIS A 138 11.50 -17.22 10.45
N PHE A 139 12.27 -16.40 11.19
CA PHE A 139 11.71 -15.47 12.19
C PHE A 139 10.78 -14.39 11.59
N ILE A 140 10.89 -14.12 10.28
CA ILE A 140 9.99 -13.22 9.54
C ILE A 140 8.69 -13.94 9.10
N GLY A 141 8.69 -15.27 9.02
CA GLY A 141 7.67 -16.06 8.33
C GLY A 141 6.24 -15.80 8.82
N PRO A 142 5.95 -16.01 10.12
CA PRO A 142 4.59 -15.82 10.64
C PRO A 142 4.05 -14.40 10.46
N ALA A 143 4.86 -13.38 10.75
CA ALA A 143 4.51 -11.97 10.58
C ALA A 143 4.28 -11.60 9.11
N PHE A 144 5.12 -12.08 8.20
CA PHE A 144 4.95 -11.80 6.78
C PHE A 144 3.66 -12.41 6.23
N GLU A 145 3.26 -13.59 6.71
CA GLU A 145 1.99 -14.19 6.30
C GLU A 145 0.76 -13.42 6.78
N THR A 146 0.79 -12.84 8.00
CA THR A 146 -0.34 -11.98 8.44
C THR A 146 -0.48 -10.80 7.51
N GLN A 147 0.64 -10.20 7.10
CA GLN A 147 0.63 -9.09 6.18
C GLN A 147 0.14 -9.47 4.78
N LEU A 148 0.54 -10.63 4.26
CA LEU A 148 0.01 -11.12 2.99
C LEU A 148 -1.51 -11.37 3.05
N ARG A 149 -2.03 -11.90 4.17
CA ARG A 149 -3.48 -12.06 4.38
C ARG A 149 -4.18 -10.70 4.46
N ALA A 150 -3.65 -9.77 5.26
CA ALA A 150 -4.18 -8.42 5.39
C ALA A 150 -4.16 -7.67 4.05
N LEU A 151 -3.10 -7.83 3.25
CA LEU A 151 -2.98 -7.26 1.91
C LEU A 151 -4.04 -7.82 0.96
N ALA A 152 -4.26 -9.13 0.95
CA ALA A 152 -5.29 -9.75 0.11
C ALA A 152 -6.70 -9.27 0.49
N ILE A 153 -7.01 -9.24 1.80
CA ILE A 153 -8.29 -8.74 2.31
C ILE A 153 -8.45 -7.24 2.01
N GLY A 154 -7.42 -6.43 2.24
CA GLY A 154 -7.44 -4.98 1.98
C GLY A 154 -7.60 -4.66 0.49
N THR A 155 -6.96 -5.44 -0.38
CA THR A 155 -7.09 -5.29 -1.85
C THR A 155 -8.50 -5.64 -2.31
N LEU A 156 -9.07 -6.75 -1.83
CA LEU A 156 -10.46 -7.12 -2.09
C LEU A 156 -11.42 -6.05 -1.56
N GLY A 157 -11.30 -5.69 -0.28
CA GLY A 157 -12.18 -4.74 0.39
C GLY A 157 -12.18 -3.37 -0.28
N SER A 158 -11.01 -2.82 -0.59
CA SER A 158 -10.89 -1.52 -1.26
C SER A 158 -11.47 -1.54 -2.67
N ALA A 159 -11.18 -2.56 -3.47
CA ALA A 159 -11.70 -2.67 -4.83
C ALA A 159 -13.23 -2.84 -4.86
N TRP A 160 -13.78 -3.70 -4.00
CA TRP A 160 -15.23 -3.91 -3.93
C TRP A 160 -15.97 -2.72 -3.32
N TYR A 161 -15.37 -2.01 -2.35
CA TYR A 161 -15.91 -0.76 -1.86
C TYR A 161 -15.93 0.33 -2.94
N ALA A 162 -14.89 0.37 -3.79
CA ALA A 162 -14.88 1.27 -4.94
C ALA A 162 -15.98 0.96 -5.97
N VAL A 163 -16.29 -0.33 -6.18
CA VAL A 163 -17.41 -0.76 -7.03
C VAL A 163 -18.76 -0.38 -6.42
N TYR A 164 -18.91 -0.55 -5.10
CA TYR A 164 -20.09 -0.09 -4.38
C TYR A 164 -20.29 1.42 -4.51
N ALA A 165 -19.22 2.20 -4.36
CA ALA A 165 -19.24 3.65 -4.50
C ALA A 165 -19.70 4.11 -5.89
N ILE A 166 -19.15 3.54 -6.97
CA ILE A 166 -19.54 3.93 -8.33
C ILE A 166 -20.98 3.53 -8.67
N ARG A 167 -21.50 2.41 -8.11
CA ARG A 167 -22.92 2.06 -8.24
C ARG A 167 -23.85 3.09 -7.59
N ARG A 168 -23.37 3.78 -6.55
CA ARG A 168 -24.04 4.92 -5.92
C ARG A 168 -23.67 6.28 -6.55
N ARG A 169 -23.05 6.27 -7.74
CA ARG A 169 -22.57 7.46 -8.46
C ARG A 169 -21.55 8.31 -7.68
N ASP A 170 -20.90 7.74 -6.67
CA ASP A 170 -19.85 8.39 -5.90
C ASP A 170 -18.48 8.21 -6.59
N VAL A 171 -18.18 9.12 -7.52
CA VAL A 171 -16.97 9.04 -8.35
C VAL A 171 -15.70 9.31 -7.55
N ILE A 172 -15.73 10.24 -6.58
CA ILE A 172 -14.58 10.53 -5.72
C ILE A 172 -14.19 9.28 -4.93
N THR A 173 -15.16 8.67 -4.24
CA THR A 173 -14.91 7.48 -3.42
C THR A 173 -14.46 6.31 -4.30
N HIS A 174 -15.07 6.13 -5.47
CA HIS A 174 -14.63 5.12 -6.43
C HIS A 174 -13.15 5.30 -6.82
N GLN A 175 -12.75 6.50 -7.26
CA GLN A 175 -11.38 6.75 -7.69
C GLN A 175 -10.37 6.61 -6.55
N ALA A 176 -10.74 7.06 -5.35
CA ALA A 176 -9.91 6.97 -4.15
C ALA A 176 -9.59 5.51 -3.81
N TRP A 177 -10.62 4.67 -3.69
CA TRP A 177 -10.46 3.29 -3.26
C TRP A 177 -9.95 2.36 -4.37
N MET A 178 -10.22 2.65 -5.65
CA MET A 178 -9.52 1.97 -6.75
C MET A 178 -8.01 2.27 -6.73
N THR A 179 -7.63 3.53 -6.51
CA THR A 179 -6.21 3.91 -6.41
C THR A 179 -5.55 3.24 -5.20
N TYR A 180 -6.26 3.20 -4.07
CA TYR A 180 -5.82 2.51 -2.86
C TYR A 180 -5.57 1.01 -3.12
N GLY A 181 -6.54 0.30 -3.71
CA GLY A 181 -6.39 -1.11 -4.04
C GLY A 181 -5.24 -1.39 -5.03
N ILE A 182 -5.04 -0.54 -6.04
CA ILE A 182 -3.91 -0.70 -6.97
C ILE A 182 -2.57 -0.41 -6.28
N ALA A 183 -2.50 0.56 -5.36
CA ALA A 183 -1.30 0.80 -4.56
C ALA A 183 -0.94 -0.42 -3.69
N LEU A 184 -1.96 -1.10 -3.13
CA LEU A 184 -1.75 -2.38 -2.44
C LEU A 184 -1.25 -3.46 -3.40
N MET A 185 -1.80 -3.60 -4.60
CA MET A 185 -1.27 -4.56 -5.59
C MET A 185 0.18 -4.26 -6.00
N MET A 186 0.57 -2.99 -6.05
CA MET A 186 1.95 -2.56 -6.36
C MET A 186 2.97 -2.97 -5.30
N THR A 187 2.55 -3.36 -4.09
CA THR A 187 3.47 -3.88 -3.07
C THR A 187 4.25 -5.09 -3.57
N ALA A 188 3.64 -5.95 -4.38
CA ALA A 188 4.32 -7.12 -4.92
C ALA A 188 5.52 -6.73 -5.82
N PRO A 189 5.38 -5.93 -6.89
CA PRO A 189 6.50 -5.38 -7.64
C PRO A 189 7.50 -4.60 -6.80
N LEU A 190 7.02 -3.70 -5.92
CA LEU A 190 7.89 -2.85 -5.12
C LEU A 190 8.74 -3.66 -4.14
N LEU A 191 8.17 -4.72 -3.56
CA LEU A 191 8.91 -5.63 -2.69
C LEU A 191 10.09 -6.25 -3.45
N ARG A 192 9.90 -6.68 -4.72
CA ARG A 192 11.00 -7.20 -5.56
C ARG A 192 12.07 -6.15 -5.82
N VAL A 193 11.68 -4.90 -6.08
CA VAL A 193 12.64 -3.80 -6.21
C VAL A 193 13.48 -3.65 -4.94
N ILE A 194 12.86 -3.79 -3.76
CA ILE A 194 13.58 -3.67 -2.48
C ILE A 194 14.56 -4.83 -2.29
N TRP A 195 14.10 -6.09 -2.33
CA TRP A 195 14.98 -7.21 -1.98
C TRP A 195 15.91 -7.69 -3.11
N ILE A 196 15.67 -7.31 -4.37
CA ILE A 196 16.59 -7.56 -5.49
C ILE A 196 17.45 -6.32 -5.77
N GLY A 197 16.82 -5.17 -5.98
CA GLY A 197 17.48 -3.97 -6.50
C GLY A 197 18.15 -3.09 -5.44
N ILE A 198 17.56 -2.99 -4.24
CA ILE A 198 18.09 -2.17 -3.15
C ILE A 198 19.02 -2.98 -2.23
N GLN A 199 18.91 -4.31 -2.20
CA GLN A 199 19.79 -5.19 -1.42
C GLN A 199 21.29 -4.85 -1.53
N PRO A 200 21.89 -4.57 -2.72
CA PRO A 200 23.30 -4.21 -2.80
C PRO A 200 23.69 -2.93 -2.05
N LEU A 201 22.73 -2.03 -1.83
CA LEU A 201 22.95 -0.74 -1.18
C LEU A 201 22.70 -0.79 0.33
N ILE A 202 21.75 -1.62 0.77
CA ILE A 202 21.37 -1.79 2.17
C ILE A 202 21.31 -3.29 2.48
N PRO A 203 22.48 -3.96 2.56
CA PRO A 203 22.54 -5.42 2.62
C PRO A 203 21.91 -5.94 3.91
N GLN A 204 21.03 -6.93 3.76
CA GLN A 204 20.53 -7.77 4.84
C GLN A 204 21.23 -9.13 4.81
N HIS A 205 21.21 -9.81 5.96
CA HIS A 205 21.86 -11.10 6.17
C HIS A 205 21.44 -12.15 5.14
N ASP A 206 20.14 -12.24 4.88
CA ASP A 206 19.54 -13.16 3.92
C ASP A 206 18.33 -12.53 3.23
N LEU A 207 17.82 -13.24 2.22
CA LEU A 207 16.73 -12.77 1.37
C LEU A 207 15.41 -12.63 2.15
N LEU A 208 15.09 -13.57 3.06
CA LEU A 208 13.86 -13.48 3.87
C LEU A 208 13.89 -12.32 4.85
N THR A 209 15.05 -11.99 5.42
CA THR A 209 15.25 -10.79 6.23
C THR A 209 15.00 -9.52 5.41
N ASN A 210 15.49 -9.48 4.16
CA ASN A 210 15.21 -8.36 3.26
C ASN A 210 13.73 -8.27 2.85
N ILE A 211 13.07 -9.40 2.60
CA ILE A 211 11.61 -9.43 2.43
C ILE A 211 10.93 -8.83 3.67
N GLY A 212 11.34 -9.20 4.88
CA GLY A 212 10.82 -8.63 6.12
C GLY A 212 10.99 -7.11 6.18
N VAL A 213 12.20 -6.61 5.91
CA VAL A 213 12.50 -5.17 5.82
C VAL A 213 11.59 -4.47 4.81
N GLY A 214 11.51 -4.97 3.58
CA GLY A 214 10.70 -4.37 2.53
C GLY A 214 9.22 -4.38 2.89
N SER A 215 8.74 -5.40 3.58
CA SER A 215 7.34 -5.54 3.97
C SER A 215 6.97 -4.58 5.11
N ILE A 216 7.87 -4.36 6.08
CA ILE A 216 7.73 -3.31 7.10
C ILE A 216 7.65 -1.91 6.45
N VAL A 217 8.56 -1.62 5.50
CA VAL A 217 8.57 -0.33 4.78
C VAL A 217 7.25 -0.13 4.01
N LEU A 218 6.79 -1.18 3.31
CA LEU A 218 5.58 -1.12 2.49
C LEU A 218 4.30 -1.03 3.33
N GLY A 219 4.31 -1.49 4.59
CA GLY A 219 3.21 -1.30 5.55
C GLY A 219 2.86 0.18 5.77
N VAL A 220 3.84 1.08 5.60
CA VAL A 220 3.62 2.54 5.63
C VAL A 220 3.53 3.12 4.22
N ALA A 221 4.49 2.77 3.35
CA ALA A 221 4.67 3.42 2.06
C ALA A 221 3.53 3.13 1.07
N ALA A 222 2.98 1.92 1.06
CA ALA A 222 1.90 1.57 0.14
C ALA A 222 0.60 2.34 0.43
N PRO A 223 0.01 2.29 1.65
CA PRO A 223 -1.18 3.09 1.94
C PRO A 223 -0.88 4.60 1.90
N GLY A 224 0.33 5.01 2.32
CA GLY A 224 0.77 6.40 2.23
C GLY A 224 0.82 6.93 0.79
N SER A 225 1.30 6.12 -0.17
CA SER A 225 1.37 6.51 -1.58
C SER A 225 -0.02 6.75 -2.17
N ALA A 226 -1.02 5.91 -1.83
CA ALA A 226 -2.40 6.09 -2.26
C ALA A 226 -3.01 7.37 -1.68
N VAL A 227 -2.77 7.62 -0.40
CA VAL A 227 -3.17 8.85 0.31
C VAL A 227 -2.60 10.09 -0.38
N PHE A 228 -1.29 10.11 -0.66
CA PHE A 228 -0.64 11.24 -1.31
C PHE A 228 -1.10 11.42 -2.75
N ALA A 229 -1.29 10.34 -3.50
CA ALA A 229 -1.87 10.39 -4.85
C ALA A 229 -3.27 11.02 -4.84
N PHE A 230 -4.12 10.64 -3.88
CA PHE A 230 -5.44 11.24 -3.71
C PHE A 230 -5.35 12.73 -3.37
N MET A 231 -4.49 13.12 -2.43
CA MET A 231 -4.29 14.53 -2.07
C MET A 231 -3.72 15.41 -3.20
N LEU A 232 -2.97 14.80 -4.13
CA LEU A 232 -2.47 15.48 -5.33
C LEU A 232 -3.55 15.60 -6.42
N ALA A 233 -4.46 14.63 -6.50
CA ALA A 233 -5.56 14.65 -7.46
C ALA A 233 -6.74 15.52 -6.99
N GLN A 234 -6.89 15.71 -5.68
CA GLN A 234 -7.99 16.45 -5.09
C GLN A 234 -7.65 17.92 -4.85
N HIS A 235 -8.59 18.77 -5.24
CA HIS A 235 -8.59 20.20 -4.94
C HIS A 235 -9.90 20.52 -4.22
N PRO A 236 -9.95 20.38 -2.88
CA PRO A 236 -11.14 20.75 -2.14
C PRO A 236 -11.45 22.23 -2.38
N LYS A 237 -12.74 22.56 -2.53
CA LYS A 237 -13.19 23.95 -2.57
C LYS A 237 -12.98 24.59 -1.19
N VAL A 238 -12.74 25.89 -1.18
CA VAL A 238 -12.52 26.66 0.05
C VAL A 238 -13.82 26.65 0.86
N ASP A 239 -13.83 25.95 2.00
CA ASP A 239 -14.90 26.05 2.99
C ASP A 239 -14.76 27.40 3.71
N ALA A 240 -15.48 28.44 3.26
CA ALA A 240 -15.41 29.79 3.81
C ALA A 240 -15.87 29.91 5.28
N VAL A 241 -16.54 28.90 5.81
CA VAL A 241 -17.21 28.93 7.13
C VAL A 241 -16.41 28.20 8.23
N ALA A 242 -15.35 27.46 7.90
CA ALA A 242 -14.62 26.66 8.89
C ALA A 242 -13.51 27.45 9.60
N ALA A 243 -13.51 27.43 10.94
CA ALA A 243 -12.44 28.03 11.73
C ALA A 243 -11.17 27.14 11.76
N SER A 244 -10.00 27.79 11.74
CA SER A 244 -8.71 27.10 11.84
C SER A 244 -8.52 26.47 13.22
N THR A 245 -8.06 25.22 13.27
CA THR A 245 -7.86 24.50 14.53
C THR A 245 -6.65 25.03 15.31
N PRO A 246 -6.70 25.02 16.67
CA PRO A 246 -5.58 25.44 17.51
C PRO A 246 -4.29 24.67 17.24
N ARG A 247 -3.14 25.38 17.29
CA ARG A 247 -1.81 24.80 17.02
C ARG A 247 -1.44 23.65 17.96
N ARG A 248 -1.99 23.61 19.19
CA ARG A 248 -1.78 22.52 20.17
C ARG A 248 -2.14 21.13 19.63
N VAL A 249 -3.07 21.04 18.67
CA VAL A 249 -3.46 19.76 18.07
C VAL A 249 -2.30 19.10 17.33
N TYR A 250 -1.42 19.88 16.67
CA TYR A 250 -0.25 19.33 15.99
C TYR A 250 0.86 18.95 16.97
N PHE A 251 0.95 19.64 18.12
CA PHE A 251 1.85 19.23 19.21
C PHE A 251 1.47 17.85 19.74
N PHE A 252 0.17 17.58 19.98
CA PHE A 252 -0.28 16.26 20.41
C PHE A 252 -0.04 15.17 19.36
N ALA A 253 -0.20 15.47 18.07
CA ALA A 253 0.15 14.53 17.00
C ALA A 253 1.65 14.20 17.02
N LEU A 254 2.51 15.22 17.16
CA LEU A 254 3.96 15.02 17.27
C LEU A 254 4.34 14.21 18.53
N ALA A 255 3.74 14.52 19.67
CA ALA A 255 3.96 13.81 20.92
C ALA A 255 3.56 12.33 20.80
N LEU A 256 2.42 12.03 20.16
CA LEU A 256 1.99 10.66 19.88
C LEU A 256 3.00 9.93 19.00
N ALA A 257 3.47 10.56 17.92
CA ALA A 257 4.48 9.98 17.04
C ALA A 257 5.80 9.68 17.76
N ILE A 258 6.29 10.59 18.61
CA ILE A 258 7.50 10.39 19.42
C ILE A 258 7.30 9.25 20.41
N ALA A 259 6.22 9.29 21.20
CA ALA A 259 5.94 8.27 22.20
C ALA A 259 5.80 6.88 21.55
N GLY A 260 5.01 6.76 20.48
CA GLY A 260 4.86 5.52 19.73
C GLY A 260 6.18 5.03 19.13
N SER A 261 7.03 5.93 18.62
CA SER A 261 8.34 5.58 18.07
C SER A 261 9.26 5.01 19.14
N LEU A 262 9.31 5.64 20.32
CA LEU A 262 10.10 5.17 21.45
C LEU A 262 9.60 3.82 21.96
N THR A 263 8.28 3.63 22.07
CA THR A 263 7.69 2.34 22.47
C THR A 263 8.02 1.24 21.47
N TYR A 264 7.82 1.49 20.17
CA TYR A 264 8.10 0.48 19.14
C TYR A 264 9.60 0.14 19.09
N ALA A 265 10.48 1.14 19.14
CA ALA A 265 11.93 0.92 19.21
C ALA A 265 12.31 0.09 20.45
N ALA A 266 11.73 0.38 21.62
CA ALA A 266 11.98 -0.39 22.83
C ALA A 266 11.50 -1.86 22.71
N LEU A 267 10.39 -2.12 22.03
CA LEU A 267 9.92 -3.48 21.75
C LEU A 267 10.90 -4.24 20.85
N VAL A 268 11.37 -3.60 19.76
CA VAL A 268 12.33 -4.22 18.84
C VAL A 268 13.68 -4.47 19.51
N LEU A 269 14.18 -3.54 20.32
CA LEU A 269 15.46 -3.68 21.04
C LEU A 269 15.44 -4.78 22.11
N ARG A 270 14.25 -5.21 22.56
CA ARG A 270 14.07 -6.34 23.49
C ARG A 270 14.01 -7.69 22.78
N LEU A 271 14.00 -7.72 21.44
CA LEU A 271 14.01 -8.98 20.70
C LEU A 271 15.37 -9.70 20.83
N PRO A 272 15.40 -11.04 20.68
CA PRO A 272 16.63 -11.81 20.72
C PRO A 272 17.69 -11.27 19.75
N ALA A 273 18.98 -11.37 20.13
CA ALA A 273 20.09 -10.80 19.36
C ALA A 273 20.24 -11.36 17.93
N ALA A 274 19.68 -12.53 17.66
CA ALA A 274 19.62 -13.10 16.31
C ALA A 274 18.71 -12.32 15.35
N ILE A 275 17.78 -11.51 15.88
CA ILE A 275 16.89 -10.65 15.08
C ILE A 275 17.52 -9.27 14.96
N PRO A 276 17.73 -8.74 13.73
CA PRO A 276 18.34 -7.43 13.55
C PRO A 276 17.51 -6.33 14.21
N HIS A 277 18.09 -5.62 15.20
CA HIS A 277 17.39 -4.50 15.85
C HIS A 277 17.21 -3.28 14.93
N SER A 278 17.97 -3.22 13.82
CA SER A 278 17.80 -2.21 12.77
C SER A 278 16.42 -2.25 12.11
N LEU A 279 15.66 -3.34 12.26
CA LEU A 279 14.26 -3.46 11.81
C LEU A 279 13.37 -2.31 12.30
N ALA A 280 13.66 -1.73 13.47
CA ALA A 280 12.95 -0.56 13.96
C ALA A 280 13.05 0.63 12.98
N LEU A 281 14.24 0.86 12.40
CA LEU A 281 14.46 1.98 11.49
C LEU A 281 13.65 1.85 10.20
N PHE A 282 13.46 0.63 9.70
CA PHE A 282 12.69 0.37 8.49
C PHE A 282 11.19 0.63 8.66
N HIS A 283 10.68 0.67 9.90
CA HIS A 283 9.35 1.18 10.20
C HIS A 283 9.37 2.70 10.43
N LEU A 284 10.28 3.18 11.30
CA LEU A 284 10.26 4.56 11.78
C LEU A 284 10.62 5.58 10.69
N VAL A 285 11.62 5.29 9.84
CA VAL A 285 12.04 6.21 8.78
C VAL A 285 10.90 6.52 7.80
N PRO A 286 10.22 5.54 7.16
CA PRO A 286 9.11 5.85 6.27
C PRO A 286 7.91 6.49 7.00
N ALA A 287 7.67 6.17 8.27
CA ALA A 287 6.65 6.82 9.08
C ALA A 287 6.96 8.32 9.27
N TRP A 288 8.18 8.66 9.69
CA TRP A 288 8.61 10.04 9.91
C TRP A 288 8.71 10.86 8.61
N ILE A 289 9.11 10.24 7.48
CA ILE A 289 9.02 10.87 6.16
C ILE A 289 7.57 11.23 5.84
N SER A 290 6.62 10.31 6.07
CA SER A 290 5.20 10.53 5.80
C SER A 290 4.59 11.60 6.72
N ILE A 291 4.97 11.61 8.00
CA ILE A 291 4.62 12.65 8.97
C ILE A 291 5.12 14.02 8.50
N ALA A 292 6.38 14.11 8.06
CA ALA A 292 6.97 15.35 7.57
C ALA A 292 6.26 15.89 6.31
N ILE A 293 5.92 15.00 5.37
CA ILE A 293 5.14 15.35 4.17
C ILE A 293 3.75 15.88 4.57
N ALA A 294 3.05 15.18 5.46
CA ALA A 294 1.73 15.59 5.94
C ALA A 294 1.78 16.93 6.69
N ALA A 295 2.77 17.13 7.57
CA ALA A 295 2.99 18.38 8.30
C ALA A 295 3.29 19.55 7.34
N ARG A 296 4.09 19.32 6.29
CA ARG A 296 4.31 20.31 5.23
C ARG A 296 3.02 20.66 4.48
N GLY A 297 2.16 19.66 4.25
CA GLY A 297 0.82 19.84 3.68
C GLY A 297 -0.07 20.73 4.56
N VAL A 298 -0.11 20.47 5.86
CA VAL A 298 -0.80 21.32 6.86
C VAL A 298 -0.26 22.74 6.81
N PHE A 299 1.06 22.93 6.91
CA PHE A 299 1.68 24.25 6.92
C PHE A 299 1.33 25.07 5.68
N ARG A 300 1.42 24.46 4.50
CA ARG A 300 1.08 25.12 3.23
C ARG A 300 -0.40 25.49 3.15
N ALA A 301 -1.30 24.59 3.56
CA ALA A 301 -2.73 24.86 3.54
C ALA A 301 -3.10 26.01 4.51
N ARG A 302 -2.50 26.04 5.70
CA ARG A 302 -2.67 27.15 6.66
C ARG A 302 -2.15 28.48 6.13
N ALA A 303 -0.96 28.48 5.51
CA ALA A 303 -0.38 29.69 4.93
C ALA A 303 -1.24 30.25 3.77
N ALA A 304 -1.94 29.37 3.05
CA ALA A 304 -2.87 29.74 1.99
C ALA A 304 -4.30 30.07 2.49
N GLY A 305 -4.58 29.94 3.78
CA GLY A 305 -5.94 30.12 4.34
C GLY A 305 -6.95 29.03 3.94
N ASP A 306 -6.49 27.90 3.37
CA ASP A 306 -7.35 26.81 2.90
C ASP A 306 -7.66 25.83 4.04
N VAL A 307 -8.74 26.11 4.77
CA VAL A 307 -9.14 25.34 5.97
C VAL A 307 -9.60 23.92 5.61
N ALA A 308 -10.22 23.73 4.44
CA ALA A 308 -10.66 22.41 4.00
C ALA A 308 -9.46 21.50 3.70
N ARG A 309 -8.46 22.01 2.98
CA ARG A 309 -7.22 21.28 2.70
C ARG A 309 -6.37 21.07 3.94
N GLU A 310 -6.34 22.03 4.86
CA GLU A 310 -5.69 21.89 6.16
C GLU A 310 -6.31 20.75 6.97
N ARG A 311 -7.65 20.68 7.05
CA ARG A 311 -8.38 19.61 7.74
C ARG A 311 -8.01 18.23 7.18
N HIS A 312 -7.96 18.08 5.86
CA HIS A 312 -7.57 16.81 5.24
C HIS A 312 -6.12 16.44 5.58
N TRP A 313 -5.16 17.36 5.41
CA TRP A 313 -3.77 17.09 5.78
C TRP A 313 -3.59 16.79 7.28
N ARG A 314 -4.38 17.42 8.14
CA ARG A 314 -4.36 17.16 9.58
C ARG A 314 -4.83 15.75 9.91
N TRP A 315 -5.92 15.27 9.32
CA TRP A 315 -6.37 13.90 9.55
C TRP A 315 -5.32 12.88 9.09
N LEU A 316 -4.68 13.13 7.94
CA LEU A 316 -3.57 12.30 7.47
C LEU A 316 -2.36 12.36 8.40
N LEU A 317 -2.01 13.55 8.90
CA LEU A 317 -0.94 13.71 9.89
C LEU A 317 -1.21 12.86 11.14
N TRP A 318 -2.44 12.84 11.65
CA TRP A 318 -2.82 11.97 12.76
C TRP A 318 -2.74 10.48 12.40
N GLY A 319 -3.17 10.10 11.20
CA GLY A 319 -3.04 8.72 10.70
C GLY A 319 -1.58 8.24 10.68
N PHE A 320 -0.67 9.05 10.15
CA PHE A 320 0.76 8.72 10.15
C PHE A 320 1.41 8.84 11.53
N ALA A 321 1.01 9.81 12.35
CA ALA A 321 1.53 9.96 13.70
C ALA A 321 1.15 8.80 14.64
N ALA A 322 -0.02 8.21 14.42
CA ALA A 322 -0.47 7.03 15.16
C ALA A 322 0.18 5.72 14.66
N ALA A 323 0.88 5.71 13.53
CA ALA A 323 1.43 4.49 12.94
C ALA A 323 2.40 3.73 13.87
N PRO A 324 3.38 4.36 14.53
CA PRO A 324 4.28 3.66 15.47
C PRO A 324 3.55 3.13 16.72
N THR A 325 2.57 3.88 17.23
CA THR A 325 1.73 3.44 18.34
C THR A 325 0.87 2.24 17.93
N ALA A 326 0.27 2.28 16.75
CA ALA A 326 -0.53 1.19 16.22
C ALA A 326 0.33 -0.06 15.98
N ALA A 327 1.58 0.08 15.52
CA ALA A 327 2.52 -1.04 15.44
C ALA A 327 2.78 -1.70 16.80
N SER A 328 2.93 -0.89 17.86
CA SER A 328 3.13 -1.39 19.23
C SER A 328 1.89 -2.07 19.80
N LEU A 329 0.71 -1.52 19.56
CA LEU A 329 -0.57 -2.08 20.01
C LEU A 329 -0.94 -3.35 19.24
N TYR A 330 -0.66 -3.40 17.94
CA TYR A 330 -0.92 -4.56 17.11
C TYR A 330 -0.17 -5.79 17.62
N ALA A 331 1.05 -5.61 18.10
CA ALA A 331 1.83 -6.67 18.74
C ALA A 331 1.16 -7.28 20.00
N GLN A 332 0.11 -6.67 20.54
CA GLN A 332 -0.65 -7.19 21.69
C GLN A 332 -1.88 -8.02 21.29
N ILE A 333 -2.29 -7.98 20.02
CA ILE A 333 -3.55 -8.59 19.54
C ILE A 333 -3.35 -9.69 18.48
N VAL A 334 -2.09 -10.11 18.27
CA VAL A 334 -1.75 -11.21 17.36
C VAL A 334 -2.21 -12.56 17.90
N PRO A 335 -2.29 -13.61 17.07
CA PRO A 335 -2.71 -14.93 17.50
C PRO A 335 -1.91 -15.45 18.71
N PRO A 336 -2.53 -16.18 19.66
CA PRO A 336 -1.82 -16.70 20.84
C PRO A 336 -0.64 -17.63 20.52
N ALA A 337 -0.62 -18.21 19.32
CA ALA A 337 0.48 -19.06 18.84
C ALA A 337 1.73 -18.26 18.42
N PHE A 338 1.67 -16.92 18.37
CA PHE A 338 2.80 -16.08 17.98
C PHE A 338 3.80 -15.98 19.13
N THR A 339 5.09 -16.06 18.80
CA THR A 339 6.13 -15.64 19.74
C THR A 339 6.12 -14.12 19.89
N THR A 340 6.80 -13.61 20.92
CA THR A 340 7.00 -12.16 21.09
C THR A 340 7.65 -11.52 19.86
N ALA A 341 8.57 -12.24 19.20
CA ALA A 341 9.21 -11.76 17.98
C ALA A 341 8.21 -11.65 16.82
N ASP A 342 7.41 -12.69 16.59
CA ASP A 342 6.39 -12.69 15.55
C ASP A 342 5.40 -11.53 15.76
N ALA A 343 5.01 -11.29 17.01
CA ALA A 343 4.10 -10.23 17.40
C ALA A 343 4.62 -8.83 17.06
N VAL A 344 5.87 -8.53 17.45
CA VAL A 344 6.50 -7.22 17.21
C VAL A 344 6.74 -6.97 15.72
N LEU A 345 7.13 -8.01 14.97
CA LEU A 345 7.36 -7.93 13.54
C LEU A 345 6.05 -7.73 12.77
N ALA A 346 5.00 -8.50 13.11
CA ALA A 346 3.66 -8.33 12.55
C ALA A 346 3.12 -6.94 12.88
N GLY A 347 3.40 -6.45 14.10
CA GLY A 347 3.09 -5.09 14.50
C GLY A 347 3.67 -4.03 13.56
N GLY A 348 4.96 -4.13 13.22
CA GLY A 348 5.61 -3.20 12.28
C GLY A 348 5.08 -3.27 10.84
N MET A 349 4.61 -4.46 10.43
CA MET A 349 4.10 -4.74 9.09
C MET A 349 2.66 -4.29 8.87
N ASP A 350 1.77 -4.61 9.82
CA ASP A 350 0.32 -4.48 9.68
C ASP A 350 -0.27 -3.32 10.50
N GLY A 351 0.28 -3.07 11.69
CA GLY A 351 -0.21 -2.04 12.61
C GLY A 351 -0.34 -0.64 11.97
N PRO A 352 0.66 -0.14 11.22
CA PRO A 352 0.64 1.18 10.59
C PRO A 352 -0.50 1.38 9.59
N VAL A 353 -0.90 0.30 8.91
CA VAL A 353 -1.91 0.35 7.84
C VAL A 353 -3.25 0.82 8.39
N ILE A 354 -3.59 0.45 9.62
CA ILE A 354 -4.89 0.72 10.25
C ILE A 354 -5.16 2.23 10.38
N PRO A 355 -4.38 3.02 11.14
CA PRO A 355 -4.66 4.45 11.32
C PRO A 355 -4.52 5.23 10.01
N ILE A 356 -3.62 4.83 9.10
CA ILE A 356 -3.46 5.46 7.78
C ILE A 356 -4.72 5.25 6.93
N THR A 357 -5.26 4.02 6.91
CA THR A 357 -6.49 3.69 6.17
C THR A 357 -7.71 4.44 6.75
N VAL A 358 -7.83 4.51 8.07
CA VAL A 358 -8.92 5.24 8.74
C VAL A 358 -8.85 6.73 8.40
N ALA A 359 -7.69 7.35 8.52
CA ALA A 359 -7.49 8.75 8.15
C ALA A 359 -7.83 9.00 6.67
N PHE A 360 -7.40 8.10 5.79
CA PHE A 360 -7.75 8.14 4.36
C PHE A 360 -9.26 8.08 4.14
N ALA A 361 -9.96 7.14 4.78
CA ALA A 361 -11.40 6.98 4.66
C ALA A 361 -12.16 8.25 5.09
N LEU A 362 -11.73 8.89 6.19
CA LEU A 362 -12.32 10.15 6.66
C LEU A 362 -12.14 11.29 5.64
N VAL A 363 -10.94 11.41 5.07
CA VAL A 363 -10.63 12.40 4.03
C VAL A 363 -11.47 12.18 2.78
N VAL A 364 -11.58 10.93 2.32
CA VAL A 364 -12.39 10.57 1.14
C VAL A 364 -13.87 10.85 1.40
N HIS A 365 -14.38 10.49 2.57
CA HIS A 365 -15.77 10.72 2.94
C HIS A 365 -16.10 12.23 2.96
N ALA A 366 -15.23 13.06 3.54
CA ALA A 366 -15.43 14.50 3.56
C ALA A 366 -15.40 15.11 2.14
N ALA A 367 -14.47 14.67 1.29
CA ALA A 367 -14.38 15.12 -0.09
C ALA A 367 -15.59 14.71 -0.94
N ALA A 368 -16.09 13.48 -0.78
CA ALA A 368 -17.28 13.01 -1.48
C ALA A 368 -18.54 13.76 -1.03
N ARG A 369 -18.65 14.07 0.27
CA ARG A 369 -19.80 14.79 0.83
C ARG A 369 -19.83 16.26 0.42
N SER A 370 -18.68 16.92 0.31
CA SER A 370 -18.62 18.30 -0.18
C SER A 370 -19.03 18.40 -1.65
N GLN A 371 -18.66 17.44 -2.49
CA GLN A 371 -19.10 17.42 -3.89
C GLN A 371 -20.61 17.24 -4.03
N ARG A 372 -21.22 16.32 -3.27
CA ARG A 372 -22.68 16.10 -3.34
C ARG A 372 -23.47 17.37 -3.02
N ARG A 373 -23.07 18.09 -1.97
CA ARG A 373 -23.69 19.38 -1.62
C ARG A 373 -23.62 20.38 -2.77
N THR A 374 -22.48 20.45 -3.46
CA THR A 374 -22.37 21.38 -4.59
C THR A 374 -23.19 20.96 -5.80
N ASP A 375 -23.39 19.66 -6.00
CA ASP A 375 -24.27 19.17 -7.07
C ASP A 375 -25.74 19.49 -6.71
N ASP A 376 -26.14 19.31 -5.44
CA ASP A 376 -27.48 19.67 -4.94
C ASP A 376 -27.74 21.20 -5.04
N ASP A 377 -26.78 22.04 -4.65
CA ASP A 377 -26.89 23.51 -4.73
C ASP A 377 -27.02 24.02 -6.19
N LEU A 378 -26.51 23.27 -7.17
CA LEU A 378 -26.63 23.59 -8.60
C LEU A 378 -27.95 23.10 -9.21
N ASP A 379 -28.55 22.07 -8.63
CA ASP A 379 -29.81 21.47 -9.07
C ASP A 379 -31.05 22.14 -8.42
N GLU A 380 -30.88 22.96 -7.36
CA GLU A 380 -31.96 23.81 -6.85
C GLU A 380 -32.35 24.86 -7.90
N PRO A 381 -33.63 24.91 -8.36
CA PRO A 381 -34.07 25.95 -9.26
C PRO A 381 -33.88 27.29 -8.56
N ASN A 382 -33.13 28.19 -9.18
CA ASN A 382 -32.81 29.50 -8.63
C ASN A 382 -34.11 30.31 -8.49
N VAL A 383 -34.84 30.13 -7.38
CA VAL A 383 -36.14 30.78 -7.12
C VAL A 383 -36.00 32.31 -7.09
N LEU A 384 -34.78 32.80 -6.86
CA LEU A 384 -34.42 34.22 -6.89
C LEU A 384 -34.12 34.76 -8.30
N ALA A 385 -34.01 33.91 -9.33
CA ALA A 385 -33.89 34.34 -10.73
C ALA A 385 -35.25 34.37 -11.47
N ALA A 386 -36.33 33.98 -10.78
CA ALA A 386 -37.70 33.95 -11.31
C ALA A 386 -38.64 34.98 -10.64
N ALA A 387 -38.10 35.90 -9.83
CA ALA A 387 -38.77 37.06 -9.26
C ALA A 387 -38.08 38.33 -9.75
#